data_AF-A0A4R7UPG0-F1
#
_entry.id   AF-A0A4R7UPG0-F1
#
_cell.length_a   1.000
_cell.length_b   1.000
_cell.length_c   1.000
_cell.angle_alpha   90.00
_cell.angle_beta   90.00
_cell.angle_gamma   90.00
#
_symmetry.space_group_name_H-M   'P 1'
#
loop_
_entity.id
_entity.type
_entity.pdbx_description
1 polymer ?
#
loop_
_entity_poly.entity_id
_entity_poly.type
_entity_poly.pdbx_seq_one_letter_code
_entity_poly.pdbx_strand_id
1 'polypeptide(L)'
;MAVLEETWEWVYPSLRDLEADVVENPDRTWEERRAYLVERLGLTDPADHPVAEALVRWLDELPDDDRAVLIGGEDLERQAYEVIRVFVDAASEVAGDEPADESYDQAAWQSFLLEYGPHWDGTAQTWEQFRDWFDYHGRERGLGVPTNGLLAYLAAQSPEERVATFAQYGVVIAVAQNAAENSPQLPSVAEVEDAHMSDLLAEEPAFAQIPEDRRRELIAEALGELTQR
;
A
#
# COMPACT_ATOMS: atom_id res chain seq x y z
N MET A 1 25.97 15.27 -5.92
CA MET A 1 27.44 15.16 -5.75
C MET A 1 27.81 14.59 -4.38
N ALA A 2 27.50 15.26 -3.26
CA ALA A 2 27.88 14.76 -1.92
C ALA A 2 27.37 13.34 -1.59
N VAL A 3 26.14 13.00 -1.99
CA VAL A 3 25.55 11.66 -1.77
C VAL A 3 26.30 10.56 -2.51
N LEU A 4 26.77 10.83 -3.74
CA LEU A 4 27.54 9.86 -4.53
C LEU A 4 28.89 9.57 -3.87
N GLU A 5 29.59 10.61 -3.43
CA GLU A 5 30.88 10.48 -2.76
C GLU A 5 30.76 9.75 -1.42
N GLU A 6 29.76 10.08 -0.60
CA GLU A 6 29.50 9.41 0.68
C GLU A 6 29.13 7.93 0.48
N THR A 7 28.29 7.64 -0.51
CA THR A 7 27.92 6.26 -0.86
C THR A 7 29.14 5.49 -1.36
N TRP A 8 29.97 6.11 -2.18
CA TRP A 8 31.20 5.50 -2.67
C TRP A 8 32.20 5.22 -1.55
N GLU A 9 32.38 6.15 -0.61
CA GLU A 9 33.26 5.96 0.56
C GLU A 9 32.81 4.79 1.45
N TRP A 10 31.50 4.51 1.51
CA TRP A 10 30.97 3.35 2.22
C TRP A 10 31.16 2.03 1.46
N VAL A 11 30.92 2.01 0.15
CA VAL A 11 31.01 0.77 -0.67
C VAL A 11 32.45 0.39 -1.00
N TYR A 12 33.30 1.37 -1.28
CA TYR A 12 34.66 1.19 -1.78
C TYR A 12 35.52 0.22 -0.94
N PRO A 13 35.57 0.32 0.41
CA PRO A 13 36.34 -0.61 1.22
C PRO A 13 35.92 -2.07 1.03
N SER A 14 34.62 -2.32 0.93
CA SER A 14 34.07 -3.68 0.75
C SER A 14 34.41 -4.27 -0.61
N LEU A 15 34.48 -3.43 -1.65
CA LEU A 15 34.94 -3.85 -2.98
C LEU A 15 36.43 -4.21 -2.97
N ARG A 16 37.27 -3.42 -2.30
CA ARG A 16 38.71 -3.72 -2.13
C ARG A 16 38.93 -5.04 -1.40
N ASP A 17 38.12 -5.31 -0.37
CA ASP A 17 38.17 -6.57 0.35
C ASP A 17 37.72 -7.75 -0.52
N LEU A 18 36.74 -7.54 -1.40
CA LEU A 18 36.28 -8.55 -2.35
C LEU A 18 37.36 -8.89 -3.38
N GLU A 19 38.07 -7.90 -3.91
CA GLU A 19 39.23 -8.11 -4.80
C GLU A 19 40.33 -8.91 -4.10
N ALA A 20 40.65 -8.53 -2.86
CA ALA A 20 41.63 -9.25 -2.04
C ALA A 20 41.18 -10.71 -1.81
N ASP A 21 39.90 -10.93 -1.51
CA ASP A 21 39.36 -12.27 -1.29
C ASP A 21 39.46 -13.18 -2.51
N VAL A 22 39.35 -12.65 -3.73
CA VAL A 22 39.57 -13.44 -4.96
C VAL A 22 41.01 -13.95 -5.05
N VAL A 23 41.98 -13.16 -4.61
CA VAL A 23 43.40 -13.55 -4.61
C VAL A 23 43.70 -14.51 -3.45
N GLU A 24 43.15 -14.25 -2.28
CA GLU A 24 43.40 -15.06 -1.06
C GLU A 24 42.64 -16.38 -1.07
N ASN A 25 41.43 -16.40 -1.63
CA ASN A 25 40.51 -17.54 -1.63
C ASN A 25 39.94 -17.80 -3.03
N PRO A 26 40.76 -18.25 -4.01
CA PRO A 26 40.32 -18.42 -5.41
C PRO A 26 39.22 -19.47 -5.57
N ASP A 27 39.20 -20.50 -4.72
CA ASP A 27 38.25 -21.62 -4.80
C ASP A 27 36.83 -21.27 -4.29
N ARG A 28 36.62 -20.11 -3.67
CA ARG A 28 35.29 -19.70 -3.23
C ARG A 28 34.34 -19.58 -4.41
N THR A 29 33.11 -19.95 -4.19
CA THR A 29 32.02 -19.72 -5.14
C THR A 29 31.60 -18.26 -5.11
N TRP A 30 30.84 -17.84 -6.13
CA TRP A 30 30.25 -16.50 -6.12
C TRP A 30 29.27 -16.31 -4.97
N GLU A 31 28.43 -17.31 -4.64
CA GLU A 31 27.46 -17.17 -3.54
C GLU A 31 28.14 -16.85 -2.20
N GLU A 32 29.28 -17.49 -1.92
CA GLU A 32 30.08 -17.21 -0.73
C GLU A 32 30.70 -15.80 -0.76
N ARG A 33 31.18 -15.36 -1.93
CA ARG A 33 31.72 -14.00 -2.10
C ARG A 33 30.65 -12.92 -2.05
N ARG A 34 29.45 -13.21 -2.53
CA ARG A 34 28.25 -12.36 -2.42
C ARG A 34 27.87 -12.19 -0.96
N ALA A 35 27.80 -13.28 -0.20
CA ALA A 35 27.54 -13.24 1.24
C ALA A 35 28.62 -12.44 1.98
N TYR A 36 29.89 -12.65 1.64
CA TYR A 36 31.01 -11.89 2.18
C TYR A 36 30.90 -10.40 1.88
N LEU A 37 30.58 -10.00 0.63
CA LEU A 37 30.38 -8.61 0.25
C LEU A 37 29.26 -7.94 1.07
N VAL A 38 28.11 -8.60 1.22
CA VAL A 38 26.97 -8.09 1.99
C VAL A 38 27.33 -7.92 3.47
N GLU A 39 28.07 -8.89 4.04
CA GLU A 39 28.57 -8.80 5.42
C GLU A 39 29.54 -7.62 5.59
N ARG A 40 30.47 -7.40 4.64
CA ARG A 40 31.43 -6.28 4.70
C ARG A 40 30.76 -4.92 4.56
N LEU A 41 29.67 -4.84 3.81
CA LEU A 41 28.81 -3.66 3.76
C LEU A 41 28.05 -3.40 5.08
N GLY A 42 28.08 -4.33 6.03
CA GLY A 42 27.38 -4.23 7.32
C GLY A 42 25.90 -4.55 7.22
N LEU A 43 25.47 -5.27 6.17
CA LEU A 43 24.08 -5.60 5.90
C LEU A 43 23.81 -7.08 6.22
N THR A 44 22.55 -7.40 6.52
CA THR A 44 22.09 -8.79 6.64
C THR A 44 21.49 -9.28 5.32
N ASP A 45 20.76 -8.41 4.64
CA ASP A 45 20.24 -8.63 3.29
C ASP A 45 20.64 -7.46 2.38
N PRO A 46 21.08 -7.69 1.13
CA PRO A 46 21.31 -6.60 0.17
C PRO A 46 20.07 -5.73 -0.07
N ALA A 47 18.85 -6.27 0.08
CA ALA A 47 17.60 -5.51 -0.04
C ALA A 47 17.40 -4.47 1.08
N ASP A 48 18.17 -4.54 2.17
CA ASP A 48 18.14 -3.55 3.25
C ASP A 48 18.72 -2.20 2.81
N HIS A 49 19.48 -2.16 1.69
CA HIS A 49 20.03 -0.93 1.15
C HIS A 49 19.97 -0.87 -0.38
N PRO A 50 19.31 0.13 -0.99
CA PRO A 50 19.02 0.16 -2.42
C PRO A 50 20.28 0.15 -3.31
N VAL A 51 21.36 0.80 -2.88
CA VAL A 51 22.64 0.78 -3.61
C VAL A 51 23.33 -0.58 -3.50
N ALA A 52 23.23 -1.26 -2.36
CA ALA A 52 23.82 -2.59 -2.19
C ALA A 52 23.05 -3.62 -3.01
N GLU A 53 21.72 -3.54 -3.02
CA GLU A 53 20.87 -4.33 -3.90
C GLU A 53 21.23 -4.13 -5.37
N ALA A 54 21.35 -2.88 -5.83
CA ALA A 54 21.70 -2.57 -7.22
C ALA A 54 23.08 -3.11 -7.61
N LEU A 55 24.07 -2.95 -6.74
CA LEU A 55 25.43 -3.46 -6.95
C LEU A 55 25.48 -4.99 -6.99
N VAL A 56 24.84 -5.65 -6.03
CA VAL A 56 24.79 -7.11 -5.96
C VAL A 56 24.03 -7.68 -7.15
N ARG A 57 22.89 -7.09 -7.50
CA ARG A 57 22.11 -7.47 -8.67
C ARG A 57 22.93 -7.36 -9.96
N TRP A 58 23.65 -6.25 -10.14
CA TRP A 58 24.52 -6.07 -11.31
C TRP A 58 25.59 -7.17 -11.40
N LEU A 59 26.20 -7.56 -10.27
CA LEU A 59 27.14 -8.68 -10.24
C LEU A 59 26.46 -10.03 -10.46
N ASP A 60 25.24 -10.24 -9.96
CA ASP A 60 24.45 -11.45 -10.17
C ASP A 60 24.04 -11.64 -11.65
N GLU A 61 23.83 -10.54 -12.40
CA GLU A 61 23.47 -10.55 -13.82
C GLU A 61 24.65 -10.86 -14.75
N LEU A 62 25.90 -10.76 -14.27
CA LEU A 62 27.09 -11.09 -15.05
C LEU A 62 27.29 -12.61 -15.16
N PRO A 63 27.73 -13.12 -16.32
CA PRO A 63 28.20 -14.50 -16.44
C PRO A 63 29.34 -14.79 -15.44
N ASP A 64 29.39 -16.02 -14.90
CA ASP A 64 30.37 -16.41 -13.88
C ASP A 64 31.83 -16.11 -14.29
N ASP A 65 32.19 -16.41 -15.54
CA ASP A 65 33.53 -16.16 -16.08
C ASP A 65 33.83 -14.66 -16.16
N ASP A 66 32.88 -13.86 -16.67
CA ASP A 66 33.04 -12.41 -16.81
C ASP A 66 33.09 -11.72 -15.46
N ARG A 67 32.29 -12.19 -14.49
CA ARG A 67 32.31 -11.72 -13.11
C ARG A 67 33.64 -12.03 -12.43
N ALA A 68 34.16 -13.24 -12.58
CA ALA A 68 35.45 -13.61 -12.00
C ALA A 68 36.59 -12.76 -12.57
N VAL A 69 36.57 -12.51 -13.89
CA VAL A 69 37.54 -11.62 -14.56
C VAL A 69 37.40 -10.18 -14.07
N LEU A 70 36.17 -9.70 -13.90
CA LEU A 70 35.90 -8.34 -13.44
C LEU A 70 36.36 -8.12 -12.01
N ILE A 71 35.98 -9.01 -11.08
CA ILE A 71 36.35 -8.88 -9.66
C ILE A 71 37.86 -9.09 -9.44
N GLY A 72 38.49 -9.96 -10.23
CA GLY A 72 39.95 -10.14 -10.18
C GLY A 72 40.75 -9.10 -10.96
N GLY A 73 40.08 -8.17 -11.63
CA GLY A 73 40.68 -7.18 -12.52
C GLY A 73 40.60 -5.75 -11.97
N GLU A 74 41.23 -4.82 -12.69
CA GLU A 74 41.31 -3.39 -12.30
C GLU A 74 40.00 -2.62 -12.56
N ASP A 75 39.02 -3.29 -13.19
CA ASP A 75 37.81 -2.68 -13.71
C ASP A 75 36.63 -2.69 -12.74
N LEU A 76 36.70 -3.50 -11.67
CA LEU A 76 35.63 -3.62 -10.69
C LEU A 76 35.26 -2.25 -10.10
N GLU A 77 36.26 -1.53 -9.57
CA GLU A 77 36.03 -0.23 -8.93
C GLU A 77 35.39 0.76 -9.91
N ARG A 78 35.93 0.84 -11.14
CA ARG A 78 35.45 1.76 -12.17
C ARG A 78 34.02 1.45 -12.59
N GLN A 79 33.68 0.19 -12.79
CA GLN A 79 32.34 -0.22 -13.19
C GLN A 79 31.34 -0.09 -12.04
N ALA A 80 31.74 -0.46 -10.81
CA ALA A 80 30.92 -0.28 -9.63
C ALA A 80 30.62 1.20 -9.36
N TYR A 81 31.61 2.08 -9.52
CA TYR A 81 31.41 3.53 -9.42
C TYR A 81 30.38 4.02 -10.45
N GLU A 82 30.44 3.53 -11.68
CA GLU A 82 29.48 3.89 -12.73
C GLU A 82 28.07 3.37 -12.41
N VAL A 83 27.93 2.15 -11.89
CA VAL A 83 26.64 1.58 -11.45
C VAL A 83 26.05 2.43 -10.33
N ILE A 84 26.86 2.76 -9.31
CA ILE A 84 26.40 3.60 -8.18
C ILE A 84 26.07 5.00 -8.68
N ARG A 85 26.87 5.57 -9.58
CA ARG A 85 26.60 6.88 -10.18
C ARG A 85 25.29 6.88 -10.95
N VAL A 86 25.08 5.93 -11.85
CA VAL A 86 23.82 5.80 -12.62
C VAL A 86 22.65 5.56 -11.68
N PHE A 87 22.81 4.77 -10.62
CA PHE A 87 21.74 4.54 -9.66
C PHE A 87 21.43 5.79 -8.83
N VAL A 88 22.43 6.51 -8.33
CA VAL A 88 22.27 7.74 -7.57
C VAL A 88 21.73 8.86 -8.45
N ASP A 89 22.20 8.97 -9.70
CA ASP A 89 21.68 9.91 -10.69
C ASP A 89 20.23 9.56 -11.05
N ALA A 90 19.92 8.29 -11.31
CA ALA A 90 18.54 7.85 -11.56
C ALA A 90 17.64 8.04 -10.34
N ALA A 91 18.11 7.77 -9.12
CA ALA A 91 17.38 8.08 -7.90
C ALA A 91 17.20 9.59 -7.71
N SER A 92 18.17 10.40 -8.16
CA SER A 92 18.09 11.86 -8.17
C SER A 92 17.21 12.41 -9.30
N GLU A 93 17.07 11.70 -10.42
CA GLU A 93 16.19 12.03 -11.55
C GLU A 93 14.76 11.56 -11.29
N VAL A 94 14.55 10.43 -10.61
CA VAL A 94 13.24 10.05 -10.05
C VAL A 94 12.85 11.03 -8.94
N ALA A 95 13.80 11.44 -8.10
CA ALA A 95 13.63 12.56 -7.17
C ALA A 95 13.70 13.96 -7.84
N GLY A 96 13.88 14.03 -9.17
CA GLY A 96 14.08 15.24 -9.96
C GLY A 96 12.99 15.48 -11.01
N ASP A 97 12.18 14.47 -11.31
CA ASP A 97 10.86 14.55 -11.97
C ASP A 97 9.72 14.38 -10.95
N GLU A 98 10.05 14.01 -9.70
CA GLU A 98 9.33 14.51 -8.52
C GLU A 98 9.93 15.89 -8.16
N PRO A 99 9.10 16.91 -7.87
CA PRO A 99 9.66 18.19 -7.43
C PRO A 99 10.49 17.94 -6.18
N ALA A 100 11.67 18.57 -6.17
CA ALA A 100 12.62 18.64 -5.07
C ALA A 100 11.92 18.66 -3.71
N ASP A 101 12.57 18.07 -2.71
CA ASP A 101 12.35 18.22 -1.26
C ASP A 101 11.90 19.65 -0.87
N GLU A 102 10.64 19.96 -1.14
CA GLU A 102 9.82 20.82 -0.33
C GLU A 102 9.40 19.88 0.78
N SER A 103 10.12 19.92 1.89
CA SER A 103 9.50 19.63 3.17
C SER A 103 8.24 20.48 3.21
N TYR A 104 7.12 19.94 2.74
CA TYR A 104 5.87 20.66 2.71
C TYR A 104 5.61 21.04 4.16
N ASP A 105 5.17 22.28 4.37
CA ASP A 105 4.94 22.75 5.73
C ASP A 105 3.94 21.80 6.40
N GLN A 106 4.42 21.00 7.35
CA GLN A 106 3.63 19.96 8.01
C GLN A 106 2.45 20.58 8.77
N ALA A 107 2.59 21.81 9.27
CA ALA A 107 1.50 22.54 9.89
C ALA A 107 0.50 23.05 8.85
N ALA A 108 0.95 23.48 7.67
CA ALA A 108 0.07 23.82 6.55
C ALA A 108 -0.68 22.60 6.02
N TRP A 109 -0.03 21.44 5.94
CA TRP A 109 -0.64 20.17 5.56
C TRP A 109 -1.71 19.72 6.56
N GLN A 110 -1.41 19.76 7.86
CA GLN A 110 -2.39 19.42 8.90
C GLN A 110 -3.58 20.38 8.89
N SER A 111 -3.33 21.69 8.71
CA SER A 111 -4.40 22.69 8.59
C SER A 111 -5.28 22.43 7.36
N PHE A 112 -4.65 22.08 6.24
CA PHE A 112 -5.35 21.73 5.01
C PHE A 112 -6.22 20.49 5.18
N LEU A 113 -5.72 19.43 5.84
CA LEU A 113 -6.51 18.23 6.11
C LEU A 113 -7.73 18.52 6.99
N LEU A 114 -7.58 19.34 8.04
CA LEU A 114 -8.68 19.70 8.94
C LEU A 114 -9.71 20.62 8.28
N GLU A 115 -9.29 21.49 7.36
CA GLU A 115 -10.18 22.41 6.63
C GLU A 115 -10.91 21.70 5.49
N TYR A 116 -10.20 20.92 4.67
CA TYR A 116 -10.72 20.34 3.43
C TYR A 116 -11.21 18.89 3.60
N GLY A 117 -10.65 18.12 4.52
CA GLY A 117 -11.00 16.72 4.74
C GLY A 117 -12.47 16.46 5.09
N PRO A 118 -13.12 17.25 5.97
CA PRO A 118 -14.52 17.06 6.32
C PRO A 118 -15.53 17.35 5.18
N HIS A 119 -15.08 17.88 4.05
CA HIS A 119 -15.94 18.12 2.89
C HIS A 119 -16.33 16.84 2.13
N TRP A 120 -15.61 15.74 2.36
CA TRP A 120 -16.06 14.44 1.89
C TRP A 120 -17.17 13.90 2.80
N ASP A 121 -18.20 13.27 2.24
CA ASP A 121 -19.32 12.69 3.00
C ASP A 121 -19.06 11.24 3.46
N GLY A 122 -17.87 10.71 3.18
CA GLY A 122 -17.48 9.33 3.50
C GLY A 122 -18.03 8.28 2.55
N THR A 123 -18.75 8.66 1.48
CA THR A 123 -19.35 7.73 0.54
C THR A 123 -18.50 7.53 -0.71
N ALA A 124 -18.60 6.35 -1.32
CA ALA A 124 -17.92 6.06 -2.58
C ALA A 124 -18.44 6.91 -3.76
N GLN A 125 -19.71 7.33 -3.72
CA GLN A 125 -20.37 8.03 -4.82
C GLN A 125 -19.81 9.44 -5.06
N THR A 126 -19.40 10.12 -4.00
CA THR A 126 -18.85 11.49 -4.05
C THR A 126 -17.32 11.50 -4.05
N TRP A 127 -16.69 10.34 -3.87
CA TRP A 127 -15.24 10.22 -3.70
C TRP A 127 -14.44 10.79 -4.86
N GLU A 128 -14.78 10.45 -6.11
CA GLU A 128 -14.02 10.94 -7.27
C GLU A 128 -14.11 12.47 -7.40
N GLN A 129 -15.29 13.03 -7.16
CA GLN A 129 -15.48 14.49 -7.17
C GLN A 129 -14.71 15.17 -6.03
N PHE A 130 -14.71 14.58 -4.83
CA PHE A 130 -13.93 15.05 -3.70
C PHE A 130 -12.44 14.98 -4.01
N ARG A 131 -11.94 13.87 -4.56
CA ARG A 131 -10.53 13.68 -4.91
C ARG A 131 -10.04 14.77 -5.83
N ASP A 132 -10.75 15.01 -6.93
CA ASP A 132 -10.33 15.98 -7.94
C ASP A 132 -10.36 17.42 -7.37
N TRP A 133 -11.35 17.73 -6.53
CA TRP A 133 -11.45 19.00 -5.82
C TRP A 133 -10.36 19.19 -4.76
N PHE A 134 -10.05 18.13 -4.00
CA PHE A 134 -9.02 18.11 -2.96
C PHE A 134 -7.61 18.25 -3.57
N ASP A 135 -7.33 17.56 -4.67
CA ASP A 135 -6.08 17.70 -5.44
C ASP A 135 -5.89 19.13 -5.99
N TYR A 136 -6.95 19.71 -6.56
CA TYR A 136 -6.91 21.08 -7.07
C TYR A 136 -6.51 22.08 -5.99
N HIS A 137 -7.18 22.05 -4.83
CA HIS A 137 -6.88 22.97 -3.73
C HIS A 137 -5.57 22.69 -2.99
N GLY A 138 -5.11 21.43 -2.99
CA GLY A 138 -3.80 21.06 -2.50
C GLY A 138 -2.70 21.69 -3.36
N ARG A 139 -2.81 21.58 -4.69
CA ARG A 139 -1.86 22.18 -5.63
C ARG A 139 -1.83 23.71 -5.56
N GLU A 140 -2.98 24.37 -5.41
CA GLU A 140 -3.04 25.84 -5.23
C GLU A 140 -2.24 26.32 -4.01
N ARG A 141 -2.08 25.47 -2.99
CA ARG A 141 -1.37 25.78 -1.74
C ARG A 141 0.08 25.29 -1.71
N GLY A 142 0.60 24.76 -2.82
CA GLY A 142 1.92 24.12 -2.85
C GLY A 142 1.96 22.77 -2.12
N LEU A 143 0.80 22.19 -1.80
CA LEU A 143 0.66 20.88 -1.15
C LEU A 143 0.37 19.77 -2.18
N GLY A 144 0.73 19.96 -3.45
CA GLY A 144 0.44 19.01 -4.52
C GLY A 144 1.02 17.62 -4.28
N VAL A 145 2.26 17.55 -3.78
CA VAL A 145 2.97 16.30 -3.46
C VAL A 145 2.28 15.51 -2.34
N PRO A 146 2.08 16.06 -1.12
CA PRO A 146 1.41 15.31 -0.05
C PRO A 146 -0.05 14.98 -0.40
N THR A 147 -0.71 15.84 -1.18
CA THR A 147 -2.08 15.58 -1.64
C THR A 147 -2.13 14.40 -2.61
N ASN A 148 -1.26 14.37 -3.62
CA ASN A 148 -1.20 13.27 -4.58
C ASN A 148 -0.85 11.94 -3.89
N GLY A 149 0.13 11.95 -2.98
CA GLY A 149 0.54 10.78 -2.21
C GLY A 149 -0.59 10.22 -1.34
N LEU A 150 -1.30 11.08 -0.60
CA LEU A 150 -2.45 10.66 0.20
C LEU A 150 -3.57 10.09 -0.67
N LEU A 151 -3.91 10.76 -1.79
CA LEU A 151 -4.98 10.30 -2.68
C LEU A 151 -4.64 8.97 -3.38
N ALA A 152 -3.39 8.77 -3.77
CA ALA A 152 -2.92 7.50 -4.33
C ALA A 152 -3.02 6.35 -3.31
N TYR A 153 -2.63 6.61 -2.06
CA TYR A 153 -2.76 5.64 -0.97
C TYR A 153 -4.24 5.28 -0.69
N LEU A 154 -5.12 6.29 -0.65
CA LEU A 154 -6.56 6.11 -0.40
C LEU A 154 -7.29 5.44 -1.57
N ALA A 155 -6.81 5.59 -2.81
CA ALA A 155 -7.43 4.98 -3.98
C ALA A 155 -7.46 3.44 -3.92
N ALA A 156 -6.46 2.82 -3.29
CA ALA A 156 -6.38 1.36 -3.12
C ALA A 156 -7.30 0.82 -2.01
N GLN A 157 -7.89 1.70 -1.19
CA GLN A 157 -8.66 1.34 0.00
C GLN A 157 -10.18 1.36 -0.24
N SER A 158 -10.92 0.62 0.59
CA SER A 158 -12.37 0.73 0.68
C SER A 158 -12.81 2.06 1.33
N PRO A 159 -14.06 2.52 1.14
CA PRO A 159 -14.54 3.77 1.73
C PRO A 159 -14.40 3.84 3.25
N GLU A 160 -14.61 2.73 3.95
CA GLU A 160 -14.48 2.65 5.41
C GLU A 160 -13.03 2.84 5.86
N GLU A 161 -12.09 2.22 5.16
CA GLU A 161 -10.65 2.38 5.40
C GLU A 161 -10.17 3.80 5.10
N ARG A 162 -10.74 4.45 4.09
CA ARG A 162 -10.43 5.87 3.79
C ARG A 162 -10.86 6.78 4.93
N VAL A 163 -12.07 6.58 5.47
CA VAL A 163 -12.55 7.34 6.63
C VAL A 163 -11.65 7.09 7.84
N ALA A 164 -11.26 5.83 8.08
CA ALA A 164 -10.34 5.48 9.17
C ALA A 164 -8.97 6.14 8.98
N THR A 165 -8.46 6.21 7.76
CA THR A 165 -7.19 6.88 7.42
C THR A 165 -7.30 8.38 7.68
N PHE A 166 -8.37 9.06 7.25
CA PHE A 166 -8.59 10.48 7.56
C PHE A 166 -8.69 10.74 9.07
N ALA A 167 -9.30 9.83 9.84
CA ALA A 167 -9.38 9.93 11.29
C ALA A 167 -8.00 9.87 11.98
N GLN A 168 -7.02 9.16 11.41
CA GLN A 168 -5.63 9.13 11.93
C GLN A 168 -4.97 10.51 11.84
N TYR A 169 -5.39 11.34 10.87
CA TYR A 169 -4.96 12.73 10.73
C TYR A 169 -5.82 13.71 11.54
N GLY A 170 -6.72 13.21 12.41
CA GLY A 170 -7.62 14.06 13.21
C GLY A 170 -8.79 14.65 12.41
N VAL A 171 -8.99 14.23 11.17
CA VAL A 171 -10.13 14.67 10.34
C VAL A 171 -11.37 13.88 10.72
N VAL A 172 -12.39 14.60 11.20
CA VAL A 172 -13.69 14.01 11.49
C VAL A 172 -14.57 14.14 10.26
N ILE A 173 -14.71 13.04 9.52
CA ILE A 173 -15.68 12.95 8.44
C ILE A 173 -17.03 12.63 9.06
N ALA A 174 -17.98 13.55 8.88
CA ALA A 174 -19.37 13.28 9.22
C ALA A 174 -19.92 12.29 8.19
N VAL A 175 -19.57 11.01 8.36
CA VAL A 175 -20.18 9.93 7.60
C VAL A 175 -21.67 10.05 7.85
N ALA A 176 -22.43 10.43 6.83
CA ALA A 176 -23.87 10.28 6.88
C ALA A 176 -24.11 8.81 7.23
N GLN A 177 -24.58 8.55 8.45
CA GLN A 177 -24.77 7.22 9.01
C GLN A 177 -25.70 6.41 8.09
N ASN A 178 -25.13 5.80 7.06
CA ASN A 178 -25.77 4.81 6.19
C ASN A 178 -24.92 3.53 6.14
N ALA A 179 -23.77 3.48 6.83
CA ALA A 179 -22.92 2.31 6.94
C ALA A 179 -23.36 1.31 8.03
N ALA A 180 -24.48 1.58 8.73
CA ALA A 180 -25.16 0.57 9.54
C ALA A 180 -26.19 -0.25 8.75
N GLU A 181 -26.46 0.08 7.49
CA GLU A 181 -27.46 -0.62 6.65
C GLU A 181 -26.86 -1.59 5.62
N ASN A 182 -25.52 -1.76 5.58
CA ASN A 182 -24.89 -2.59 4.53
C ASN A 182 -23.74 -3.49 4.99
N SER A 183 -23.76 -3.93 6.25
CA SER A 183 -23.31 -5.30 6.51
C SER A 183 -24.27 -6.24 5.77
N PRO A 184 -23.86 -7.39 5.21
CA PRO A 184 -24.80 -8.45 4.87
C PRO A 184 -25.39 -8.95 6.19
N GLN A 185 -26.40 -8.24 6.67
CA GLN A 185 -27.25 -8.65 7.76
C GLN A 185 -27.91 -9.91 7.23
N LEU A 186 -27.52 -11.07 7.77
CA LEU A 186 -28.41 -12.23 7.74
C LEU A 186 -29.76 -11.70 8.21
N PRO A 187 -30.82 -11.82 7.38
CA PRO A 187 -32.08 -11.17 7.68
C PRO A 187 -32.52 -11.58 9.07
N SER A 188 -32.90 -10.60 9.88
CA SER A 188 -33.42 -10.91 11.21
C SER A 188 -34.65 -11.80 11.04
N VAL A 189 -34.88 -12.73 11.99
CA VAL A 189 -36.01 -13.67 11.91
C VAL A 189 -37.34 -12.94 11.64
N ALA A 190 -37.49 -11.72 12.17
CA ALA A 190 -38.65 -10.86 11.95
C ALA A 190 -38.81 -10.36 10.50
N GLU A 191 -37.72 -10.08 9.78
CA GLU A 191 -37.76 -9.65 8.37
C GLU A 191 -37.98 -10.83 7.42
N VAL A 192 -37.48 -12.03 7.78
CA VAL A 192 -37.81 -13.27 7.06
C VAL A 192 -39.29 -13.60 7.23
N GLU A 193 -39.84 -13.44 8.43
CA GLU A 193 -41.27 -13.64 8.70
C GLU A 193 -42.16 -12.68 7.89
N ASP A 194 -41.80 -11.39 7.76
CA ASP A 194 -42.60 -10.41 7.02
C ASP A 194 -42.57 -10.64 5.49
N ALA A 195 -41.40 -11.00 4.96
CA ALA A 195 -41.24 -11.31 3.54
C ALA A 195 -41.94 -12.62 3.14
N HIS A 196 -41.83 -13.66 3.97
CA HIS A 196 -42.55 -14.91 3.72
C HIS A 196 -44.06 -14.74 3.89
N MET A 197 -44.49 -13.84 4.79
CA MET A 197 -45.91 -13.53 5.00
C MET A 197 -46.53 -12.78 3.82
N SER A 198 -45.78 -11.86 3.21
CA SER A 198 -46.22 -11.13 2.00
C SER A 198 -46.34 -12.06 0.79
N ASP A 199 -45.47 -13.05 0.65
CA ASP A 199 -45.48 -14.02 -0.44
C ASP A 199 -46.65 -15.03 -0.28
N LEU A 200 -46.88 -15.53 0.95
CA LEU A 200 -47.98 -16.46 1.24
C LEU A 200 -49.38 -15.80 1.07
N LEU A 201 -49.49 -14.50 1.38
CA LEU A 201 -50.71 -13.71 1.20
C LEU A 201 -50.99 -13.39 -0.28
N ALA A 202 -49.95 -13.36 -1.12
CA ALA A 202 -50.09 -13.18 -2.55
C ALA A 202 -50.56 -14.48 -3.24
N GLU A 203 -50.14 -15.65 -2.75
CA GLU A 203 -50.54 -16.94 -3.32
C GLU A 203 -51.90 -17.46 -2.83
N GLU A 204 -52.30 -17.21 -1.58
CA GLU A 204 -53.61 -17.64 -1.05
C GLU A 204 -54.43 -16.47 -0.46
N PRO A 205 -55.28 -15.79 -1.26
CA PRO A 205 -56.07 -14.64 -0.78
C PRO A 205 -57.12 -15.01 0.28
N ALA A 206 -57.39 -16.30 0.50
CA ALA A 206 -58.23 -16.79 1.59
C ALA A 206 -57.59 -16.52 2.97
N PHE A 207 -56.26 -16.46 3.06
CA PHE A 207 -55.55 -16.13 4.30
C PHE A 207 -55.75 -14.69 4.74
N ALA A 208 -56.00 -13.76 3.81
CA ALA A 208 -56.19 -12.34 4.10
C ALA A 208 -57.45 -12.06 4.95
N GLN A 209 -58.44 -12.96 4.96
CA GLN A 209 -59.68 -12.81 5.74
C GLN A 209 -59.60 -13.40 7.15
N ILE A 210 -58.52 -14.09 7.49
CA ILE A 210 -58.32 -14.65 8.83
C ILE A 210 -57.77 -13.53 9.74
N PRO A 211 -58.35 -13.29 10.94
CA PRO A 211 -57.82 -12.33 11.91
C PRO A 211 -56.35 -12.60 12.21
N GLU A 212 -55.55 -11.53 12.35
CA GLU A 212 -54.08 -11.60 12.44
C GLU A 212 -53.59 -12.55 13.55
N ASP A 213 -54.28 -12.56 14.71
CA ASP A 213 -54.00 -13.48 15.81
C ASP A 213 -54.15 -14.96 15.43
N ARG A 214 -55.20 -15.30 14.66
CA ARG A 214 -55.45 -16.68 14.22
C ARG A 214 -54.50 -17.08 13.10
N ARG A 215 -54.07 -16.10 12.29
CA ARG A 215 -53.10 -16.31 11.22
C ARG A 215 -51.72 -16.66 11.80
N ARG A 216 -51.28 -15.92 12.83
CA ARG A 216 -50.04 -16.19 13.56
C ARG A 216 -50.04 -17.59 14.20
N GLU A 217 -51.17 -18.02 14.75
CA GLU A 217 -51.32 -19.35 15.35
C GLU A 217 -51.16 -20.49 14.32
N LEU A 218 -51.76 -20.35 13.13
CA LEU A 218 -51.67 -21.35 12.06
C LEU A 218 -50.26 -21.44 11.45
N ILE A 219 -49.55 -20.32 11.36
CA ILE A 219 -48.16 -20.29 10.86
C ILE A 219 -47.22 -20.95 11.88
N ALA A 220 -47.42 -20.68 13.17
CA ALA A 220 -46.66 -21.35 14.23
C ALA A 220 -46.91 -22.87 14.24
N GLU A 221 -48.16 -23.30 13.97
CA GLU A 221 -48.51 -24.72 13.85
C GLU A 221 -47.83 -25.39 12.62
N ALA A 222 -47.88 -24.73 11.45
CA ALA A 222 -47.25 -25.24 10.23
C ALA A 222 -45.71 -25.31 10.32
N LEU A 223 -45.07 -24.33 10.96
CA LEU A 223 -43.62 -24.33 11.20
C LEU A 223 -43.22 -25.35 12.28
N GLY A 224 -44.09 -25.60 13.27
CA GLY A 224 -43.91 -26.64 14.27
C GLY A 224 -43.98 -28.06 13.71
N GLU A 225 -44.82 -28.31 12.70
CA GLU A 225 -44.89 -29.62 12.03
C GLU A 225 -43.68 -29.89 11.12
N LEU A 226 -43.06 -28.85 10.56
CA LEU A 226 -41.87 -28.95 9.70
C LEU A 226 -40.59 -29.36 10.44
N THR A 227 -40.54 -29.20 11.77
CA THR A 227 -39.36 -29.50 12.60
C THR A 227 -39.42 -30.88 13.28
N GLN A 228 -40.49 -31.66 13.10
CA GLN A 228 -40.65 -33.01 13.66
C GLN A 228 -40.65 -34.15 12.61
N ARG A 229 -40.28 -33.88 11.36
CA ARG A 229 -40.08 -34.92 10.32
C ARG A 229 -38.62 -35.11 9.98
#